data_AF-A0A1X4HWF9-F1
#
_entry.id   AF-A0A1X4HWF9-F1
#
_cell.length_a   1.000
_cell.length_b   1.000
_cell.length_c   1.000
_cell.angle_alpha   90.00
_cell.angle_beta   90.00
_cell.angle_gamma   90.00
#
_symmetry.space_group_name_H-M   'P 1'
#
loop_
_entity.id
_entity.type
_entity.pdbx_description
1 polymer ?
#
loop_
_entity_poly.entity_id
_entity_poly.type
_entity_poly.pdbx_seq_one_letter_code
_entity_poly.pdbx_strand_id
1 'polypeptide(L)'
;RAAEDADRRVREAASARDAADRRCAELDRLSARAAASVRRLGPLREEYERVARMAGLTAGTSADNERRMRLESYVLAARLEQVAAAATVRLHRMSSGRYTLVHSDDRTGRGRSGLGLHVVDAWTGRERDTATLSGGETFFASLALALGLADVVTDEAGGVRLDTLFIDEGFGSLDDQALDEVLDVLDSLRERDRSVGIVSHVGDLRRRIHAQLEVVKGRSGSELRRHGTR
;
A
#
# COMPACT_ATOMS: atom_id res chain seq x y z
N ARG A 1 -39.32 56.18 68.03
CA ARG A 1 -38.33 55.15 68.45
C ARG A 1 -38.79 53.74 68.08
N ALA A 2 -39.78 53.12 68.73
CA ALA A 2 -40.21 51.75 68.39
C ALA A 2 -40.78 51.62 66.95
N ALA A 3 -41.57 52.59 66.49
CA ALA A 3 -42.10 52.61 65.12
C ALA A 3 -41.02 52.82 64.05
N GLU A 4 -40.06 53.72 64.30
CA GLU A 4 -38.94 53.99 63.39
C GLU A 4 -37.98 52.80 63.27
N ASP A 5 -37.75 52.08 64.37
CA ASP A 5 -36.95 50.85 64.39
C ASP A 5 -37.66 49.70 63.65
N ALA A 6 -38.98 49.60 63.78
CA ALA A 6 -39.78 48.64 63.01
C ALA A 6 -39.73 48.96 61.50
N ASP A 7 -39.89 50.23 61.11
CA ASP A 7 -39.80 50.68 59.71
C ASP A 7 -38.42 50.44 59.10
N ARG A 8 -37.35 50.60 59.89
CA ARG A 8 -35.99 50.29 59.43
C ARG A 8 -35.80 48.79 59.21
N ARG A 9 -36.26 47.95 60.14
CA ARG A 9 -36.21 46.48 60.01
C ARG A 9 -37.00 45.97 58.80
N VAL A 10 -38.18 46.55 58.54
CA VAL A 10 -38.98 46.21 57.35
C VAL A 10 -38.25 46.58 56.07
N ARG A 11 -37.64 47.77 55.99
CA ARG A 11 -36.85 48.19 54.82
C ARG A 11 -35.62 47.33 54.58
N GLU A 12 -34.90 46.96 55.64
CA GLU A 12 -33.75 46.05 55.57
C GLU A 12 -34.16 44.66 55.10
N ALA A 13 -35.25 44.11 55.64
CA ALA A 13 -35.79 42.82 55.23
C ALA A 13 -36.27 42.82 53.77
N ALA A 14 -36.93 43.90 53.32
CA ALA A 14 -37.35 44.07 51.93
C ALA A 14 -36.15 44.13 50.98
N SER A 15 -35.12 44.92 51.31
CA SER A 15 -33.88 45.00 50.52
C SER A 15 -33.14 43.67 50.45
N ALA A 16 -33.06 42.94 51.57
CA ALA A 16 -32.47 41.60 51.61
C ALA A 16 -33.23 40.60 50.74
N ARG A 17 -34.58 40.67 50.75
CA ARG A 17 -35.43 39.87 49.85
C ARG A 17 -35.19 40.22 48.39
N ASP A 18 -35.19 41.49 48.01
CA ASP A 18 -34.93 41.93 46.64
C ASP A 18 -33.52 41.51 46.14
N ALA A 19 -32.53 41.51 47.04
CA ALA A 19 -31.20 41.02 46.73
C ALA A 19 -31.16 39.49 46.55
N ALA A 20 -31.90 38.73 47.37
CA ALA A 20 -32.05 37.29 47.21
C ALA A 20 -32.78 36.94 45.90
N ASP A 21 -33.89 37.62 45.60
CA ASP A 21 -34.68 37.40 44.39
C ASP A 21 -33.84 37.67 43.12
N ARG A 22 -33.02 38.74 43.12
CA ARG A 22 -32.06 39.01 42.02
C ARG A 22 -31.02 37.92 41.86
N ARG A 23 -30.46 37.39 42.96
CA ARG A 23 -29.48 36.29 42.90
C ARG A 23 -30.12 34.99 42.41
N CYS A 24 -31.35 34.69 42.84
CA CYS A 24 -32.11 33.54 42.33
C CYS A 24 -32.35 33.67 40.82
N ALA A 25 -32.81 34.82 40.34
CA ALA A 25 -33.01 35.06 38.92
C ALA A 25 -31.71 34.96 38.10
N GLU A 26 -30.58 35.42 38.65
CA GLU A 26 -29.27 35.27 38.02
C GLU A 26 -28.84 33.80 37.96
N LEU A 27 -28.99 33.04 39.05
CA LEU A 27 -28.71 31.61 39.10
C LEU A 27 -29.58 30.82 38.12
N ASP A 28 -30.86 31.15 38.00
CA ASP A 28 -31.78 30.53 37.03
C ASP A 28 -31.32 30.78 35.60
N ARG A 29 -30.93 32.02 35.29
CA ARG A 29 -30.40 32.39 33.97
C ARG A 29 -29.09 31.65 33.64
N LEU A 30 -28.16 31.58 34.60
CA LEU A 30 -26.89 30.87 34.42
C LEU A 30 -27.12 29.35 34.26
N SER A 31 -28.04 28.77 35.04
CA SER A 31 -28.41 27.36 34.96
C SER A 31 -29.04 27.02 33.61
N ALA A 32 -29.96 27.86 33.12
CA ALA A 32 -30.55 27.71 31.80
C ALA A 32 -29.50 27.80 30.68
N ARG A 33 -28.54 28.72 30.79
CA ARG A 33 -27.43 28.84 29.83
C ARG A 33 -26.52 27.63 29.86
N ALA A 34 -26.15 27.13 31.03
CA ALA A 34 -25.34 25.92 31.17
C ALA A 34 -26.05 24.70 30.56
N ALA A 35 -27.34 24.51 30.86
CA ALA A 35 -28.14 23.43 30.30
C ALA A 35 -28.24 23.51 28.78
N ALA A 36 -28.41 24.71 28.22
CA ALA A 36 -28.42 24.92 26.77
C ALA A 36 -27.05 24.61 26.13
N SER A 37 -25.95 25.00 26.76
CA SER A 37 -24.60 24.67 26.30
C SER A 37 -24.33 23.16 26.32
N VAL A 38 -24.72 22.46 27.39
CA VAL A 38 -24.57 21.00 27.49
C VAL A 38 -25.39 20.29 26.41
N ARG A 39 -26.65 20.71 26.18
CA ARG A 39 -27.48 20.16 25.08
C ARG A 39 -26.85 20.35 23.71
N ARG A 40 -26.14 21.46 23.48
CA ARG A 40 -25.40 21.71 22.23
C ARG A 40 -24.12 20.89 22.12
N LEU A 41 -23.43 20.65 23.23
CA LEU A 41 -22.16 19.92 23.25
C LEU A 41 -22.33 18.41 23.02
N GLY A 42 -23.45 17.82 23.46
CA GLY A 42 -23.71 16.38 23.29
C GLY A 42 -23.53 15.90 21.84
N PRO A 43 -24.29 16.44 20.87
CA PRO A 43 -24.17 16.04 19.46
C PRO A 43 -22.79 16.30 18.87
N LEU A 44 -22.16 17.43 19.20
CA LEU A 44 -20.81 17.77 18.73
C LEU A 44 -19.76 16.79 19.26
N ARG A 45 -19.93 16.32 20.49
CA ARG A 45 -19.05 15.32 21.08
C ARG A 45 -19.22 13.96 20.43
N GLU A 46 -20.45 13.54 20.14
CA GLU A 46 -20.72 12.29 19.41
C GLU A 46 -20.11 12.31 18.00
N GLU A 47 -20.22 13.44 17.29
CA GLU A 47 -19.59 13.64 15.99
C GLU A 47 -18.07 13.60 16.08
N TYR A 48 -17.48 14.33 17.03
CA TYR A 48 -16.05 14.31 17.29
C TYR A 48 -15.55 12.89 17.58
N GLU A 49 -16.21 12.16 18.47
CA GLU A 49 -15.82 10.79 18.83
C GLU A 49 -15.87 9.85 17.62
N ARG A 50 -16.85 10.02 16.72
CA ARG A 50 -16.93 9.25 15.47
C ARG A 50 -15.75 9.54 14.54
N VAL A 51 -15.46 10.82 14.30
CA VAL A 51 -14.36 11.25 13.44
C VAL A 51 -13.02 10.84 14.04
N ALA A 52 -12.83 11.01 15.36
CA ALA A 52 -11.62 10.62 16.07
C ALA A 52 -11.36 9.11 16.01
N ARG A 53 -12.42 8.28 16.18
CA ARG A 53 -12.30 6.82 16.00
C ARG A 53 -11.86 6.46 14.58
N MET A 54 -12.48 7.04 13.57
CA MET A 54 -12.13 6.80 12.17
C MET A 54 -10.68 7.25 11.86
N ALA A 55 -10.29 8.44 12.33
CA ALA A 55 -8.93 8.94 12.17
C ALA A 55 -7.90 8.04 12.88
N GLY A 56 -8.21 7.54 14.08
CA GLY A 56 -7.37 6.59 14.80
C GLY A 56 -7.24 5.24 14.07
N LEU A 57 -8.34 4.75 13.49
CA LEU A 57 -8.34 3.54 12.66
C LEU A 57 -7.43 3.70 11.43
N THR A 58 -7.60 4.77 10.65
CA THR A 58 -6.81 5.01 9.44
C THR A 58 -5.35 5.33 9.75
N ALA A 59 -5.06 5.96 10.88
CA ALA A 59 -3.69 6.23 11.34
C ALA A 59 -2.99 5.00 11.94
N GLY A 60 -3.70 3.89 12.16
CA GLY A 60 -3.15 2.69 12.78
C GLY A 60 -2.86 2.81 14.28
N THR A 61 -3.48 3.78 14.96
CA THR A 61 -3.29 4.04 16.40
C THR A 61 -4.47 3.57 17.25
N SER A 62 -5.61 3.27 16.63
CA SER A 62 -6.76 2.70 17.33
C SER A 62 -6.50 1.26 17.78
N ALA A 63 -7.01 0.90 18.96
CA ALA A 63 -7.04 -0.49 19.43
C ALA A 63 -7.93 -1.38 18.54
N ASP A 64 -8.90 -0.78 17.84
CA ASP A 64 -9.78 -1.48 16.90
C ASP A 64 -9.07 -1.86 15.59
N ASN A 65 -7.82 -1.41 15.38
CA ASN A 65 -7.02 -1.79 14.22
C ASN A 65 -6.26 -3.09 14.51
N GLU A 66 -6.88 -4.22 14.20
CA GLU A 66 -6.33 -5.57 14.39
C GLU A 66 -4.96 -5.75 13.72
N ARG A 67 -4.79 -5.16 12.53
CA ARG A 67 -3.57 -5.23 11.71
C ARG A 67 -2.47 -4.27 12.16
N ARG A 68 -2.77 -3.36 13.08
CA ARG A 68 -1.86 -2.32 13.61
C ARG A 68 -1.06 -1.59 12.52
N MET A 69 -1.74 -1.26 11.42
CA MET A 69 -1.13 -0.62 10.26
C MET A 69 -1.98 0.56 9.75
N ARG A 70 -1.32 1.52 9.10
CA ARG A 70 -2.00 2.66 8.48
C ARG A 70 -2.82 2.22 7.27
N LEU A 71 -3.85 2.99 6.93
CA LEU A 71 -4.71 2.71 5.77
C LEU A 71 -3.90 2.60 4.48
N GLU A 72 -2.90 3.46 4.27
CA GLU A 72 -2.10 3.40 3.04
C GLU A 72 -1.29 2.11 2.95
N SER A 73 -0.78 1.61 4.08
CA SER A 73 -0.08 0.32 4.11
C SER A 73 -1.03 -0.85 3.91
N TYR A 74 -2.24 -0.79 4.47
CA TYR A 74 -3.27 -1.80 4.27
C TYR A 74 -3.69 -1.92 2.80
N VAL A 75 -3.92 -0.78 2.15
CA VAL A 75 -4.24 -0.75 0.71
C VAL A 75 -3.07 -1.30 -0.11
N LEU A 76 -1.83 -0.89 0.20
CA LEU A 76 -0.66 -1.35 -0.53
C LEU A 76 -0.40 -2.86 -0.33
N ALA A 77 -0.67 -3.39 0.86
CA ALA A 77 -0.60 -4.84 1.13
C ALA A 77 -1.59 -5.61 0.25
N ALA A 78 -2.85 -5.15 0.16
CA ALA A 78 -3.86 -5.75 -0.71
C ALA A 78 -3.45 -5.69 -2.20
N ARG A 79 -2.80 -4.60 -2.63
CA ARG A 79 -2.25 -4.51 -4.00
C ARG A 79 -1.09 -5.47 -4.21
N LEU A 80 -0.19 -5.59 -3.24
CA LEU A 80 0.93 -6.51 -3.31
C LEU A 80 0.45 -7.97 -3.39
N GLU A 81 -0.62 -8.33 -2.66
CA GLU A 81 -1.25 -9.65 -2.74
C GLU A 81 -1.77 -9.95 -4.16
N GLN A 82 -2.47 -9.00 -4.79
CA GLN A 82 -2.92 -9.12 -6.18
C GLN A 82 -1.75 -9.29 -7.15
N VAL A 83 -0.70 -8.49 -6.97
CA VAL A 83 0.52 -8.56 -7.79
C VAL A 83 1.25 -9.89 -7.59
N ALA A 84 1.36 -10.39 -6.35
CA ALA A 84 1.98 -11.67 -6.04
C ALA A 84 1.21 -12.85 -6.65
N ALA A 85 -0.13 -12.80 -6.64
CA ALA A 85 -0.97 -13.79 -7.31
C ALA A 85 -0.75 -13.79 -8.83
N ALA A 86 -0.74 -12.61 -9.46
CA ALA A 86 -0.47 -12.48 -10.90
C ALA A 86 0.95 -12.92 -11.28
N ALA A 87 1.94 -12.59 -10.43
CA ALA A 87 3.33 -13.01 -10.59
C ALA A 87 3.47 -14.54 -10.46
N THR A 88 2.76 -15.15 -9.50
CA THR A 88 2.82 -16.60 -9.25
C THR A 88 2.51 -17.43 -10.48
N VAL A 89 1.55 -17.02 -11.31
CA VAL A 89 1.23 -17.74 -12.55
C VAL A 89 2.47 -17.90 -13.45
N ARG A 90 3.26 -16.84 -13.59
CA ARG A 90 4.46 -16.84 -14.43
C ARG A 90 5.64 -17.50 -13.74
N LEU A 91 5.84 -17.23 -12.44
CA LEU A 91 6.89 -17.86 -11.66
C LEU A 91 6.72 -19.38 -11.65
N HIS A 92 5.49 -19.86 -11.49
CA HIS A 92 5.18 -21.28 -11.50
C HIS A 92 5.56 -21.91 -12.85
N ARG A 93 5.28 -21.25 -13.98
CA ARG A 93 5.71 -21.73 -15.30
C ARG A 93 7.23 -21.73 -15.46
N MET A 94 7.89 -20.58 -15.21
CA MET A 94 9.35 -20.42 -15.39
C MET A 94 10.17 -21.34 -14.47
N SER A 95 9.63 -21.70 -13.30
CA SER A 95 10.27 -22.60 -12.35
C SER A 95 9.86 -24.07 -12.51
N SER A 96 9.18 -24.42 -13.62
CA SER A 96 8.66 -25.77 -13.88
C SER A 96 7.83 -26.33 -12.72
N GLY A 97 7.00 -25.47 -12.13
CA GLY A 97 6.07 -25.76 -11.05
C GLY A 97 6.64 -25.64 -9.64
N ARG A 98 7.91 -25.27 -9.48
CA ARG A 98 8.61 -25.31 -8.18
C ARG A 98 8.26 -24.15 -7.26
N TYR A 99 8.17 -22.93 -7.78
CA TYR A 99 8.08 -21.72 -6.97
C TYR A 99 6.76 -20.98 -7.16
N THR A 100 6.23 -20.46 -6.04
CA THR A 100 5.10 -19.53 -6.02
C THR A 100 5.40 -18.38 -5.06
N LEU A 101 4.85 -17.20 -5.32
CA LEU A 101 5.02 -15.99 -4.50
C LEU A 101 3.80 -15.81 -3.61
N VAL A 102 4.05 -15.61 -2.32
CA VAL A 102 2.99 -15.38 -1.33
C VAL A 102 3.29 -14.10 -0.57
N HIS A 103 2.25 -13.29 -0.36
CA HIS A 103 2.32 -12.11 0.47
C HIS A 103 2.47 -12.51 1.95
N SER A 104 3.28 -11.75 2.67
CA SER A 104 3.49 -11.92 4.11
C SER A 104 3.10 -10.67 4.87
N ASP A 105 2.25 -10.87 5.87
CA ASP A 105 1.85 -9.85 6.84
C ASP A 105 2.91 -9.59 7.92
N ASP A 106 3.98 -10.41 7.94
CA ASP A 106 5.00 -10.32 8.98
C ASP A 106 5.75 -8.99 8.93
N ARG A 107 6.07 -8.50 10.14
CA ARG A 107 6.92 -7.31 10.32
C ARG A 107 8.38 -7.68 10.09
N THR A 108 8.84 -7.59 8.85
CA THR A 108 10.27 -7.71 8.54
C THR A 108 11.03 -6.43 8.96
N GLY A 109 11.59 -6.46 10.18
CA GLY A 109 12.53 -5.44 10.68
C GLY A 109 11.94 -4.03 10.87
N ARG A 110 12.69 -2.99 10.43
CA ARG A 110 12.27 -1.56 10.46
C ARG A 110 11.36 -1.18 9.29
N GLY A 111 10.95 -2.14 8.46
CA GLY A 111 10.13 -1.92 7.27
C GLY A 111 8.68 -1.53 7.58
N ARG A 112 7.98 -1.04 6.56
CA ARG A 112 6.52 -0.83 6.63
C ARG A 112 5.84 -2.20 6.71
N SER A 113 5.08 -2.44 7.78
CA SER A 113 4.28 -3.66 7.99
C SER A 113 3.41 -3.98 6.77
N GLY A 114 3.32 -5.25 6.38
CA GLY A 114 2.40 -5.73 5.35
C GLY A 114 2.93 -5.69 3.91
N LEU A 115 4.23 -5.54 3.69
CA LEU A 115 4.84 -5.58 2.34
C LEU A 115 5.88 -6.70 2.20
N GLY A 116 5.77 -7.75 3.01
CA GLY A 116 6.64 -8.92 2.92
C GLY A 116 6.24 -9.81 1.73
N LEU A 117 7.22 -10.47 1.15
CA LEU A 117 7.01 -11.54 0.17
C LEU A 117 7.82 -12.77 0.62
N HIS A 118 7.20 -13.94 0.50
CA HIS A 118 7.86 -15.23 0.64
C HIS A 118 7.73 -16.02 -0.65
N VAL A 119 8.67 -16.95 -0.85
CA VAL A 119 8.59 -17.96 -1.89
C VAL A 119 8.26 -19.30 -1.26
N VAL A 120 7.18 -19.93 -1.72
CA VAL A 120 6.87 -21.32 -1.36
C VAL A 120 7.58 -22.22 -2.36
N ASP A 121 8.45 -23.09 -1.86
CA ASP A 121 9.12 -24.13 -2.65
C ASP A 121 8.31 -25.43 -2.57
N ALA A 122 7.65 -25.79 -3.67
CA ALA A 122 6.78 -26.96 -3.77
C ALA A 122 7.53 -28.30 -3.61
N TRP A 123 8.84 -28.35 -3.87
CA TRP A 123 9.62 -29.57 -3.70
C TRP A 123 9.94 -29.85 -2.23
N THR A 124 10.14 -28.80 -1.44
CA THR A 124 10.44 -28.93 0.00
C THR A 124 9.23 -28.71 0.89
N GLY A 125 8.16 -28.13 0.36
CA GLY A 125 6.96 -27.72 1.11
C GLY A 125 7.21 -26.57 2.09
N ARG A 126 8.30 -25.82 1.93
CA ARG A 126 8.71 -24.76 2.86
C ARG A 126 8.56 -23.38 2.25
N GLU A 127 8.14 -22.44 3.09
CA GLU A 127 8.29 -21.01 2.82
C GLU A 127 9.72 -20.56 3.08
N ARG A 128 10.23 -19.74 2.16
CA ARG A 128 11.57 -19.16 2.20
C ARG A 128 11.48 -17.65 2.08
N ASP A 129 12.32 -16.96 2.83
CA ASP A 129 12.57 -15.55 2.58
C ASP A 129 13.20 -15.37 1.20
N THR A 130 12.71 -14.38 0.45
CA THR A 130 13.27 -13.98 -0.86
C THR A 130 14.76 -13.68 -0.81
N ALA A 131 15.30 -13.28 0.35
CA ALA A 131 16.73 -13.06 0.55
C ALA A 131 17.59 -14.33 0.46
N THR A 132 16.98 -15.52 0.52
CA THR A 132 17.67 -16.81 0.45
C THR A 132 17.72 -17.42 -0.95
N LEU A 133 17.15 -16.74 -1.95
CA LEU A 133 17.09 -17.21 -3.33
C LEU A 133 18.48 -17.15 -4.00
N SER A 134 18.74 -18.09 -4.90
CA SER A 134 19.91 -18.05 -5.78
C SER A 134 19.80 -16.91 -6.81
N GLY A 135 20.88 -16.66 -7.56
CA GLY A 135 20.88 -15.61 -8.59
C GLY A 135 19.82 -15.82 -9.68
N GLY A 136 19.67 -17.06 -10.18
CA GLY A 136 18.63 -17.39 -11.17
C GLY A 136 17.22 -17.36 -10.59
N GLU A 137 17.05 -17.82 -9.35
CA GLU A 137 15.76 -17.77 -8.65
C GLU A 137 15.29 -16.34 -8.39
N THR A 138 16.21 -15.45 -8.00
CA THR A 138 15.94 -14.03 -7.81
C THR A 138 15.52 -13.38 -9.13
N PHE A 139 16.16 -13.76 -10.24
CA PHE A 139 15.78 -13.28 -11.56
C PHE A 139 14.35 -13.68 -11.93
N PHE A 140 14.00 -14.97 -11.78
CA PHE A 140 12.63 -15.45 -12.03
C PHE A 140 11.60 -14.73 -11.16
N ALA A 141 11.85 -14.60 -9.86
CA ALA A 141 10.95 -13.93 -8.93
C ALA A 141 10.76 -12.45 -9.33
N SER A 142 11.84 -11.76 -9.67
CA SER A 142 11.81 -10.34 -10.06
C SER A 142 11.08 -10.14 -11.40
N LEU A 143 11.37 -10.98 -12.40
CA LEU A 143 10.70 -10.94 -13.70
C LEU A 143 9.21 -11.23 -13.56
N ALA A 144 8.85 -12.28 -12.81
CA ALA A 144 7.46 -12.62 -12.53
C ALA A 144 6.72 -11.46 -11.84
N LEU A 145 7.36 -10.82 -10.86
CA LEU A 145 6.79 -9.69 -10.11
C LEU A 145 6.61 -8.46 -10.99
N ALA A 146 7.59 -8.12 -11.83
CA ALA A 146 7.49 -7.00 -12.76
C ALA A 146 6.33 -7.20 -13.76
N LEU A 147 6.17 -8.42 -14.27
CA LEU A 147 5.09 -8.78 -15.18
C LEU A 147 3.73 -8.79 -14.48
N GLY A 148 3.65 -9.35 -13.26
CA GLY A 148 2.42 -9.34 -12.46
C GLY A 148 1.98 -7.92 -12.09
N LEU A 149 2.93 -7.04 -11.77
CA LEU A 149 2.64 -5.63 -11.50
C LEU A 149 2.09 -4.93 -12.74
N ALA A 150 2.70 -5.17 -13.91
CA ALA A 150 2.23 -4.59 -15.16
C ALA A 150 0.81 -5.06 -15.53
N ASP A 151 0.43 -6.28 -15.19
CA ASP A 151 -0.94 -6.79 -15.40
C ASP A 151 -1.94 -6.09 -14.46
N VAL A 152 -1.66 -6.05 -13.15
CA VAL A 152 -2.55 -5.42 -12.16
C VAL A 152 -2.75 -3.93 -12.48
N VAL A 153 -1.69 -3.21 -12.86
CA VAL A 153 -1.77 -1.80 -13.25
C VAL A 153 -2.60 -1.61 -14.52
N THR A 154 -2.49 -2.52 -15.49
CA THR A 154 -3.26 -2.44 -16.74
C THR A 154 -4.76 -2.64 -16.48
N ASP A 155 -5.11 -3.61 -15.63
CA ASP A 155 -6.50 -3.91 -15.28
C ASP A 155 -7.16 -2.74 -14.53
N GLU A 156 -6.42 -2.07 -13.62
CA GLU A 156 -6.92 -0.90 -12.89
C GLU A 156 -7.08 0.36 -13.73
N ALA A 157 -6.18 0.58 -14.69
CA ALA A 157 -6.20 1.76 -15.56
C ALA A 157 -7.33 1.70 -16.62
N GLY A 158 -8.29 0.79 -16.51
CA GLY A 158 -9.37 0.60 -17.48
C GLY A 158 -8.87 0.02 -18.80
N GLY A 159 -7.78 -0.75 -18.78
CA GLY A 159 -7.21 -1.38 -19.97
C GLY A 159 -6.28 -0.48 -20.78
N VAL A 160 -5.84 0.67 -20.25
CA VAL A 160 -4.71 1.42 -20.83
C VAL A 160 -3.47 0.54 -20.68
N ARG A 161 -3.04 -0.06 -21.79
CA ARG A 161 -1.95 -1.03 -21.83
C ARG A 161 -0.61 -0.33 -21.61
N LEU A 162 0.25 -0.93 -20.81
CA LEU A 162 1.69 -0.62 -20.83
C LEU A 162 2.26 -1.19 -22.13
N ASP A 163 2.59 -0.32 -23.09
CA ASP A 163 2.96 -0.71 -24.45
C ASP A 163 4.36 -1.33 -24.56
N THR A 164 5.27 -1.04 -23.63
CA THR A 164 6.69 -1.46 -23.70
C THR A 164 7.26 -1.88 -22.35
N LEU A 165 7.95 -3.03 -22.32
CA LEU A 165 8.74 -3.52 -21.19
C LEU A 165 10.22 -3.64 -21.60
N PHE A 166 11.13 -3.14 -20.77
CA PHE A 166 12.57 -3.39 -20.92
C PHE A 166 13.07 -4.29 -19.80
N ILE A 167 13.83 -5.33 -20.17
CA ILE A 167 14.49 -6.25 -19.24
C ILE A 167 15.99 -6.11 -19.44
N ASP A 168 16.71 -5.77 -18.37
CA ASP A 168 18.14 -5.51 -18.41
C ASP A 168 18.92 -6.57 -17.62
N GLU A 169 19.77 -7.32 -18.33
CA GLU A 169 20.64 -8.37 -17.82
C GLU A 169 19.91 -9.44 -16.98
N GLY A 170 20.66 -10.31 -16.29
CA GLY A 170 20.10 -11.34 -15.41
C GLY A 170 19.82 -12.70 -16.05
N PHE A 171 19.90 -12.80 -17.39
CA PHE A 171 19.81 -14.09 -18.10
C PHE A 171 21.06 -14.96 -17.96
N GLY A 172 22.22 -14.36 -17.64
CA GLY A 172 23.50 -15.09 -17.55
C GLY A 172 23.64 -15.99 -16.33
N SER A 173 22.74 -15.90 -15.35
CA SER A 173 22.66 -16.80 -14.20
C SER A 173 21.71 -17.99 -14.42
N LEU A 174 21.05 -18.06 -15.59
CA LEU A 174 20.13 -19.12 -15.94
C LEU A 174 20.86 -20.23 -16.70
N ASP A 175 20.43 -21.47 -16.47
CA ASP A 175 20.77 -22.58 -17.36
C ASP A 175 19.94 -22.55 -18.65
N ASP A 176 20.30 -23.39 -19.63
CA ASP A 176 19.69 -23.38 -20.96
C ASP A 176 18.18 -23.67 -20.92
N GLN A 177 17.74 -24.55 -20.01
CA GLN A 177 16.33 -24.93 -19.86
C GLN A 177 15.52 -23.80 -19.22
N ALA A 178 16.07 -23.18 -18.17
CA ALA A 178 15.51 -21.99 -17.53
C ALA A 178 15.36 -20.82 -18.53
N LEU A 179 16.36 -20.64 -19.41
CA LEU A 179 16.32 -19.61 -20.44
C LEU A 179 15.24 -19.88 -21.49
N ASP A 180 15.01 -21.14 -21.87
CA ASP A 180 13.89 -21.53 -22.76
C ASP A 180 12.53 -21.14 -22.16
N GLU A 181 12.27 -21.52 -20.91
CA GLU A 181 11.00 -21.23 -20.25
C GLU A 181 10.74 -19.72 -20.13
N VAL A 182 11.76 -18.93 -19.82
CA VAL A 182 11.64 -17.47 -19.77
C VAL A 182 11.28 -16.91 -21.14
N LEU A 183 11.94 -17.37 -22.21
CA LEU A 183 11.68 -16.86 -23.55
C LEU A 183 10.27 -17.21 -24.02
N ASP A 184 9.78 -18.41 -23.71
CA ASP A 184 8.39 -18.79 -23.97
C ASP A 184 7.39 -17.87 -23.25
N VAL A 185 7.69 -17.46 -22.01
CA VAL A 185 6.87 -16.47 -21.30
C VAL A 185 6.93 -15.11 -21.98
N LEU A 186 8.10 -14.65 -22.40
CA LEU A 186 8.25 -13.36 -23.07
C LEU A 186 7.59 -13.33 -24.46
N ASP A 187 7.66 -14.41 -25.23
CA ASP A 187 6.97 -14.52 -26.51
C ASP A 187 5.45 -14.51 -26.35
N SER A 188 4.91 -15.17 -25.31
CA SER A 188 3.48 -15.09 -24.99
C SER A 188 3.00 -13.67 -24.64
N LEU A 189 3.89 -12.79 -24.17
CA LEU A 189 3.58 -11.38 -23.94
C LEU A 189 3.60 -10.59 -25.24
N ARG A 190 4.53 -10.89 -26.14
CA ARG A 190 4.60 -10.26 -27.47
C ARG A 190 3.33 -10.51 -28.28
N GLU A 191 2.75 -11.70 -28.19
CA GLU A 191 1.47 -12.04 -28.81
C GLU A 191 0.29 -11.18 -28.32
N ARG A 192 0.40 -10.60 -27.11
CA ARG A 192 -0.63 -9.72 -26.53
C ARG A 192 -0.42 -8.24 -26.87
N ASP A 193 0.27 -7.95 -27.96
CA ASP A 193 0.54 -6.59 -28.46
C ASP A 193 1.41 -5.75 -27.51
N ARG A 194 2.27 -6.42 -26.72
CA ARG A 194 3.27 -5.76 -25.87
C ARG A 194 4.65 -5.80 -26.54
N SER A 195 5.33 -4.66 -26.57
CA SER A 195 6.74 -4.60 -27.00
C SER A 195 7.65 -5.00 -25.84
N VAL A 196 8.50 -6.02 -26.05
CA VAL A 196 9.50 -6.44 -25.05
C VAL A 196 10.90 -6.18 -25.60
N GLY A 197 11.64 -5.30 -24.94
CA GLY A 197 13.05 -5.03 -25.20
C GLY A 197 13.93 -5.78 -24.19
N ILE A 198 14.94 -6.51 -24.69
CA ILE A 198 15.86 -7.27 -23.84
C ILE A 198 17.28 -6.76 -24.07
N VAL A 199 17.97 -6.44 -22.99
CA VAL A 199 19.40 -6.12 -22.98
C VAL A 199 20.14 -7.28 -22.33
N SER A 200 21.01 -7.94 -23.08
CA SER A 200 21.78 -9.06 -22.56
C SER A 200 23.08 -9.28 -23.32
N HIS A 201 24.09 -9.75 -22.60
CA HIS A 201 25.35 -10.24 -23.15
C HIS A 201 25.33 -11.75 -23.48
N VAL A 202 24.26 -12.48 -23.13
CA VAL A 202 24.19 -13.94 -23.30
C VAL A 202 24.06 -14.28 -24.79
N GLY A 203 25.00 -15.07 -25.30
CA GLY A 203 25.05 -15.44 -26.72
C GLY A 203 23.83 -16.25 -27.19
N ASP A 204 23.19 -16.98 -26.29
CA ASP A 204 22.06 -17.86 -26.58
C ASP A 204 20.79 -17.08 -26.92
N LEU A 205 20.59 -15.92 -26.28
CA LEU A 205 19.53 -14.97 -26.64
C LEU A 205 19.67 -14.47 -28.09
N ARG A 206 20.90 -14.29 -28.58
CA ARG A 206 21.16 -13.87 -29.96
C ARG A 206 20.73 -14.90 -31.00
N ARG A 207 20.62 -16.19 -30.64
CA ARG A 207 20.16 -17.22 -31.58
C ARG A 207 18.64 -17.28 -31.68
N ARG A 208 17.94 -16.93 -30.59
CA ARG A 208 16.49 -17.06 -30.47
C ARG A 208 15.73 -15.80 -30.89
N ILE A 209 16.29 -14.61 -30.63
CA ILE A 209 15.63 -13.33 -30.95
C ILE A 209 16.16 -12.78 -32.27
N HIS A 210 15.34 -12.77 -33.33
CA HIS A 210 15.79 -12.37 -34.67
C HIS A 210 16.06 -10.87 -34.84
N ALA A 211 15.27 -10.01 -34.19
CA ALA A 211 15.44 -8.56 -34.25
C ALA A 211 16.42 -8.09 -33.16
N GLN A 212 17.60 -7.63 -33.56
CA GLN A 212 18.68 -7.31 -32.62
C GLN A 212 19.32 -5.95 -32.94
N LEU A 213 19.73 -5.26 -31.90
CA LEU A 213 20.64 -4.12 -31.96
C LEU A 213 21.95 -4.55 -31.29
N GLU A 214 22.95 -4.89 -32.08
CA GLU A 214 24.28 -5.24 -31.60
C GLU A 214 25.09 -3.98 -31.32
N VAL A 215 25.61 -3.87 -30.09
CA VAL A 215 26.55 -2.81 -29.69
C VAL A 215 27.99 -3.27 -29.95
N VAL A 216 28.68 -2.65 -30.90
CA VAL A 216 30.08 -2.94 -31.24
C VAL A 216 30.98 -1.87 -30.64
N LYS A 217 31.91 -2.27 -29.76
CA LYS A 217 32.88 -1.36 -29.13
C LYS A 217 34.07 -1.11 -30.07
N GLY A 218 34.36 0.16 -30.35
CA GLY A 218 35.52 0.63 -31.10
C GLY A 218 36.42 1.55 -30.28
N ARG A 219 37.58 1.94 -30.85
CA ARG A 219 38.56 2.82 -30.16
C ARG A 219 38.06 4.24 -29.93
N SER A 220 37.10 4.72 -30.72
CA SER A 220 36.53 6.07 -30.66
C SER A 220 35.13 6.14 -30.07
N GLY A 221 34.57 5.02 -29.61
CA GLY A 221 33.20 4.94 -29.10
C GLY A 221 32.53 3.60 -29.40
N SER A 222 31.21 3.52 -29.23
CA SER A 222 30.42 2.34 -29.58
C SER A 222 29.53 2.63 -30.78
N GLU A 223 29.42 1.67 -31.69
CA GLU A 223 28.55 1.71 -32.87
C GLU A 223 27.40 0.71 -32.72
N LEU A 224 26.24 1.03 -33.27
CA LEU A 224 25.08 0.15 -33.29
C LEU A 224 24.95 -0.52 -34.65
N ARG A 225 24.84 -1.85 -34.67
CA ARG A 225 24.52 -2.65 -35.86
C ARG A 225 23.16 -3.31 -35.68
N ARG A 226 22.28 -3.15 -36.66
CA ARG A 226 20.96 -3.80 -36.63
C ARG A 226 21.03 -5.16 -37.35
N HIS A 227 20.57 -6.21 -36.69
CA HIS A 227 20.35 -7.53 -37.28
C HIS A 227 18.85 -7.85 -37.27
N GLY A 228 18.36 -8.52 -38.31
CA GLY A 228 16.93 -8.84 -38.47
C GLY A 228 16.16 -7.86 -39.38
N THR A 229 15.13 -8.40 -40.04
CA THR A 229 14.26 -7.69 -40.99
C THR A 229 13.00 -7.17 -40.29
N ARG A 230 12.41 -6.10 -40.87
CA ARG A 230 11.16 -5.48 -40.41
C ARG A 230 10.01 -6.47 -40.27
#